data_AF-A0A377D9J8-F1
#
_entry.id   AF-A0A377D9J8-F1
#
_cell.length_a   1.000
_cell.length_b   1.000
_cell.length_c   1.000
_cell.angle_alpha   90.00
_cell.angle_beta   90.00
_cell.angle_gamma   90.00
#
_symmetry.space_group_name_H-M   'P 1'
#
loop_
_entity.id
_entity.type
_entity.pdbx_description
1 polymer ?
#
loop_
_entity_poly.entity_id
_entity_poly.type
_entity_poly.pdbx_seq_one_letter_code
_entity_poly.pdbx_strand_id
1 'polypeptide(L)' 'MSAKHPVIAVTGSSGAGTTTTSLAFRKIFAQLNLHAS' A
#
# COMPACT_ATOMS: atom_id res chain seq x y z
N MET A 1 -14.93 6.23 5.04
CA MET A 1 -13.98 5.69 4.03
C MET A 1 -14.72 5.55 2.71
N SER A 2 -14.17 6.10 1.62
CA SER A 2 -14.77 5.95 0.30
C SER A 2 -14.55 4.53 -0.20
N ALA A 3 -15.61 3.75 -0.43
CA ALA A 3 -15.51 2.45 -1.09
C ALA A 3 -15.05 2.59 -2.56
N LYS A 4 -15.31 3.76 -3.16
CA LYS A 4 -14.97 4.05 -4.56
C LYS A 4 -13.48 4.27 -4.77
N HIS A 5 -12.81 4.91 -3.80
CA HIS A 5 -11.37 5.21 -3.86
C HIS A 5 -10.74 4.88 -2.49
N PRO A 6 -10.38 3.61 -2.24
CA PRO A 6 -9.74 3.23 -0.99
C PRO A 6 -8.33 3.84 -0.91
N VAL A 7 -7.99 4.40 0.27
CA VAL A 7 -6.66 4.97 0.54
C VAL A 7 -5.98 4.14 1.63
N ILE A 8 -4.70 3.80 1.41
CA ILE A 8 -3.87 3.07 2.38
C ILE A 8 -2.69 3.95 2.75
N ALA A 9 -2.57 4.27 4.03
CA ALA A 9 -1.41 4.98 4.58
C ALA A 9 -0.49 3.99 5.32
N VAL A 10 0.80 4.05 5.05
CA VAL A 10 1.83 3.27 5.74
C VAL A 10 2.66 4.23 6.59
N THR A 11 2.58 4.10 7.92
CA THR A 11 3.31 4.94 8.88
C THR A 11 4.16 4.08 9.80
N GLY A 12 5.29 4.61 10.28
CA GLY A 12 6.15 3.90 11.23
C GLY A 12 7.33 4.75 11.70
N SER A 13 7.99 4.30 12.77
CA SER A 13 9.22 4.91 13.30
C SER A 13 10.42 4.71 12.35
N SER A 14 11.50 5.44 12.58
CA SER A 14 12.77 5.22 11.87
C SER A 14 13.19 3.75 11.93
N GLY A 15 13.48 3.15 10.77
CA GLY A 15 13.84 1.73 10.65
C GLY A 15 12.66 0.75 10.60
N ALA A 16 11.40 1.20 10.68
CA ALA A 16 10.22 0.32 10.67
C ALA A 16 9.91 -0.34 9.30
N GLY A 17 10.71 -0.07 8.26
CA GLY A 17 10.56 -0.71 6.96
C GLY A 17 9.35 -0.24 6.15
N THR A 18 8.87 0.99 6.35
CA THR A 18 7.70 1.55 5.63
C THR A 18 7.87 1.53 4.11
N THR A 19 9.09 1.70 3.60
CA THR A 19 9.43 1.57 2.17
C THR A 19 9.18 0.15 1.66
N THR A 20 9.67 -0.86 2.37
CA THR A 20 9.50 -2.28 2.01
C THR A 20 8.03 -2.67 2.04
N THR A 21 7.30 -2.26 3.08
CA THR A 21 5.86 -2.49 3.23
C THR A 21 5.08 -1.85 2.07
N SER A 22 5.39 -0.61 1.72
CA SER A 22 4.74 0.08 0.59
C SER A 22 5.00 -0.64 -0.73
N LEU A 23 6.22 -1.16 -0.94
CA LEU A 23 6.56 -1.93 -2.13
C LEU A 23 5.81 -3.27 -2.19
N ALA A 24 5.67 -3.96 -1.05
CA ALA A 24 4.92 -5.21 -0.95
C ALA A 24 3.44 -5.00 -1.30
N PHE A 25 2.81 -3.95 -0.79
CA PHE A 25 1.43 -3.61 -1.17
C PHE A 25 1.29 -3.37 -2.67
N ARG A 26 2.20 -2.60 -3.29
CA ARG A 26 2.19 -2.40 -4.76
C ARG A 26 2.26 -3.73 -5.53
N LYS A 27 3.10 -4.68 -5.10
CA LYS A 27 3.20 -6.01 -5.71
C LYS A 27 1.91 -6.81 -5.56
N ILE A 28 1.32 -6.82 -4.36
CA ILE A 28 0.06 -7.52 -4.09
C ILE A 28 -1.06 -6.97 -4.98
N PHE A 29 -1.22 -5.64 -5.07
CA PHE A 29 -2.24 -5.03 -5.93
C PHE A 29 -2.01 -5.36 -7.41
N ALA A 30 -0.76 -5.31 -7.88
CA ALA A 30 -0.43 -5.72 -9.24
C ALA A 30 -0.77 -7.19 -9.51
N GLN A 31 -0.46 -8.10 -8.58
CA GLN A 31 -0.78 -9.53 -8.71
C GLN A 31 -2.29 -9.81 -8.71
N LEU A 32 -3.05 -9.01 -7.96
CA LEU A 32 -4.52 -9.12 -7.92
C LEU A 32 -5.21 -8.37 -9.07
N ASN A 33 -4.44 -7.78 -10.00
CA ASN A 33 -4.93 -6.92 -11.07
C ASN A 33 -5.81 -5.76 -10.57
N LEU A 34 -5.47 -5.22 -9.41
CA LEU A 34 -6.15 -4.11 -8.76
C LEU A 34 -5.34 -2.83 -8.97
N HIS A 35 -6.00 -1.78 -9.45
CA HIS A 35 -5.36 -0.46 -9.58
C HIS A 35 -5.30 0.24 -8.22
N ALA A 36 -4.09 0.34 -7.66
CA ALA A 36 -3.78 1.19 -6.52
C ALA A 36 -2.94 2.38 -7.01
N SER A 37 -3.59 3.52 -7.24
CA SER A 37 -3.00 4.78 -7.71
C SER A 37 -2.83 5.80 -6.59
#